data_AF-A0A563W079-F1
#
_entry.id   AF-A0A563W079-F1
#
_cell.length_a   1.000
_cell.length_b   1.000
_cell.length_c   1.000
_cell.angle_alpha   90.00
_cell.angle_beta   90.00
_cell.angle_gamma   90.00
#
_symmetry.space_group_name_H-M   'P 1'
#
loop_
_entity.id
_entity.type
_entity.pdbx_description
1 polymer ?
#
loop_
_entity_poly.entity_id
_entity_poly.type
_entity_poly.pdbx_seq_one_letter_code
_entity_poly.pdbx_strand_id
1 'polypeptide(L)'
;MANPNIGNSDVLVDDIFYLAEPFFQDGVIAQAVDEVVTNRGVSYFSAAGNNADRAYESTNFAVANDSESFFDDRFHDFDPGEGVDTRQSITIDGGATVRLSLQWDDPFYTSDGVDTDLNIFLLESGTNNVVAGSTLDNKEAQIPVEVLGFTNPSDTAQEYDVAISLSAGAEPGRIKYVNFGSSVDFNEFGTNSPTIIGHAAAVNAQAIGAARYTTPTDPEFFTALGPTNILFNPDGTRKDTPEIRQNPDLTAINGTDNTFFGGSDLENNGFPNFFGTSAAAPHAAAIAALMEEANPDLSPQEVYDTLADTAIDIGSPGFDNLTGEGLIDALKAVGVAASTAGQTHLKLSENR
;
A
#
# COMPACT_ATOMS: atom_id res chain seq x y z
N MET A 1 -17.34 -20.30 9.32
CA MET A 1 -16.05 -21.08 9.28
C MET A 1 -16.06 -22.11 8.15
N ALA A 2 -15.27 -21.88 7.11
CA ALA A 2 -15.51 -22.30 5.73
C ALA A 2 -15.49 -23.81 5.40
N ASN A 3 -16.35 -24.20 4.44
CA ASN A 3 -16.21 -25.45 3.68
C ASN A 3 -15.39 -25.17 2.41
N PRO A 4 -14.19 -25.76 2.26
CA PRO A 4 -13.29 -25.50 1.12
C PRO A 4 -13.86 -25.99 -0.22
N ASN A 5 -14.93 -26.79 -0.24
CA ASN A 5 -15.60 -27.26 -1.45
C ASN A 5 -16.75 -26.34 -1.91
N ILE A 6 -17.13 -25.34 -1.10
CA ILE A 6 -18.28 -24.46 -1.36
C ILE A 6 -17.87 -22.98 -1.29
N GLY A 7 -16.81 -22.63 -0.55
CA GLY A 7 -16.31 -21.26 -0.44
C GLY A 7 -17.20 -20.36 0.43
N ASN A 8 -17.47 -20.78 1.67
CA ASN A 8 -18.23 -20.01 2.67
C ASN A 8 -17.29 -19.41 3.74
N SER A 9 -16.36 -18.54 3.33
CA SER A 9 -15.59 -17.75 4.29
C SER A 9 -16.36 -16.47 4.62
N ASP A 10 -16.53 -16.20 5.91
CA ASP A 10 -17.22 -15.01 6.41
C ASP A 10 -16.22 -13.85 6.63
N VAL A 11 -14.95 -14.19 6.87
CA VAL A 11 -13.81 -13.28 6.95
C VAL A 11 -12.68 -13.73 6.00
N LEU A 12 -12.10 -12.79 5.27
CA LEU A 12 -10.90 -12.97 4.44
C LEU A 12 -9.78 -12.03 4.92
N VAL A 13 -8.56 -12.52 4.82
CA VAL A 13 -7.35 -11.73 5.08
C VAL A 13 -6.34 -11.94 3.97
N ASP A 14 -5.70 -10.86 3.55
CA ASP A 14 -4.61 -10.85 2.58
C ASP A 14 -3.35 -10.22 3.18
N ASP A 15 -2.22 -10.76 2.76
CA ASP A 15 -0.87 -10.39 3.19
C ASP A 15 0.12 -10.41 2.01
N ILE A 16 -0.37 -10.22 0.79
CA ILE A 16 0.45 -10.27 -0.41
C ILE A 16 0.26 -8.97 -1.20
N PHE A 17 1.37 -8.35 -1.57
CA PHE A 17 1.37 -7.19 -2.46
C PHE A 17 1.84 -7.59 -3.86
N TYR A 18 1.28 -6.93 -4.86
CA TYR A 18 1.65 -7.10 -6.26
C TYR A 18 2.26 -5.82 -6.79
N LEU A 19 3.50 -5.91 -7.27
CA LEU A 19 4.28 -4.73 -7.70
C LEU A 19 3.64 -3.97 -8.87
N ALA A 20 2.79 -4.63 -9.64
CA ALA A 20 2.09 -4.07 -10.80
C ALA A 20 0.58 -3.87 -10.54
N GLU A 21 0.13 -3.91 -9.29
CA GLU A 21 -1.22 -3.45 -8.98
C GLU A 21 -1.33 -1.94 -9.21
N PRO A 22 -2.42 -1.44 -9.81
CA PRO A 22 -2.54 -0.04 -10.13
C PRO A 22 -2.54 0.85 -8.88
N PHE A 23 -1.78 1.95 -8.91
CA PHE A 23 -1.73 2.93 -7.82
C PHE A 23 -2.90 3.91 -7.88
N PHE A 24 -3.37 4.23 -9.09
CA PHE A 24 -4.31 5.31 -9.36
C PHE A 24 -5.68 4.81 -9.86
N GLN A 25 -5.92 3.51 -9.84
CA GLN A 25 -7.12 2.85 -10.36
C GLN A 25 -7.43 1.62 -9.51
N ASP A 26 -8.69 1.24 -9.38
CA ASP A 26 -9.01 -0.07 -8.79
C ASP A 26 -8.63 -1.20 -9.75
N GLY A 27 -7.58 -1.91 -9.36
CA GLY A 27 -7.13 -3.17 -9.96
C GLY A 27 -8.22 -4.24 -10.00
N VAL A 28 -8.01 -5.30 -10.79
CA VAL A 28 -8.92 -6.46 -10.77
C VAL A 28 -9.04 -7.10 -9.39
N ILE A 29 -7.98 -7.01 -8.56
CA ILE A 29 -7.98 -7.52 -7.19
C ILE A 29 -8.80 -6.60 -6.28
N ALA A 30 -8.58 -5.28 -6.32
CA ALA A 30 -9.40 -4.31 -5.58
C ALA A 30 -10.91 -4.45 -5.89
N GLN A 31 -11.26 -4.61 -7.17
CA GLN A 31 -12.64 -4.86 -7.59
C GLN A 31 -13.20 -6.18 -7.05
N ALA A 32 -12.36 -7.24 -6.96
CA ALA A 32 -12.76 -8.51 -6.38
C ALA A 32 -12.99 -8.40 -4.87
N VAL A 33 -12.16 -7.61 -4.16
CA VAL A 33 -12.39 -7.28 -2.74
C VAL A 33 -13.75 -6.61 -2.57
N ASP A 34 -14.00 -5.55 -3.34
CA ASP A 34 -15.26 -4.80 -3.26
C ASP A 34 -16.48 -5.66 -3.59
N GLU A 35 -16.39 -6.56 -4.58
CA GLU A 35 -17.45 -7.51 -4.93
C GLU A 35 -17.76 -8.46 -3.79
N VAL A 36 -16.74 -9.04 -3.16
CA VAL A 36 -16.88 -10.00 -2.07
C VAL A 36 -17.50 -9.36 -0.85
N VAL A 37 -17.07 -8.16 -0.48
CA VAL A 37 -17.63 -7.47 0.69
C VAL A 37 -19.06 -7.05 0.42
N THR A 38 -19.31 -6.38 -0.71
CA THR A 38 -20.62 -5.80 -1.04
C THR A 38 -21.68 -6.86 -1.34
N ASN A 39 -21.34 -7.87 -2.13
CA ASN A 39 -22.33 -8.81 -2.68
C ASN A 39 -22.37 -10.14 -1.95
N ARG A 40 -21.35 -10.48 -1.17
CA ARG A 40 -21.28 -11.75 -0.44
C ARG A 40 -21.26 -11.61 1.07
N GLY A 41 -21.18 -10.38 1.58
CA GLY A 41 -21.24 -10.11 3.02
C GLY A 41 -20.03 -10.65 3.78
N VAL A 42 -18.86 -10.62 3.15
CA VAL A 42 -17.60 -11.13 3.71
C VAL A 42 -16.74 -9.96 4.16
N SER A 43 -16.30 -9.97 5.41
CA SER A 43 -15.35 -8.97 5.92
C SER A 43 -13.96 -9.22 5.33
N TYR A 44 -13.27 -8.18 4.83
CA TYR A 44 -11.97 -8.31 4.17
C TYR A 44 -10.92 -7.39 4.80
N PHE A 45 -9.80 -7.98 5.21
CA PHE A 45 -8.66 -7.31 5.82
C PHE A 45 -7.43 -7.47 4.93
N SER A 46 -6.63 -6.42 4.77
CA SER A 46 -5.34 -6.49 4.09
C SER A 46 -4.25 -5.88 4.96
N ALA A 47 -3.04 -6.41 4.88
CA ALA A 47 -1.87 -5.72 5.41
C ALA A 47 -1.75 -4.33 4.73
N ALA A 48 -1.55 -3.26 5.51
CA ALA A 48 -1.36 -1.94 4.92
C ALA A 48 -0.08 -1.86 4.08
N GLY A 49 0.99 -2.54 4.52
CA GLY A 49 2.31 -2.55 3.90
C GLY A 49 3.40 -2.14 4.87
N ASN A 50 4.66 -2.50 4.58
CA ASN A 50 5.82 -2.23 5.44
C ASN A 50 6.78 -1.20 4.81
N ASN A 51 6.21 -0.31 4.00
CA ASN A 51 6.94 0.58 3.10
C ASN A 51 7.09 1.99 3.66
N ALA A 52 6.54 2.29 4.84
CA ALA A 52 6.52 3.62 5.44
C ALA A 52 6.05 4.68 4.43
N ASP A 53 6.88 5.69 4.20
CA ASP A 53 6.74 6.76 3.24
C ASP A 53 7.81 6.68 2.13
N ARG A 54 8.35 5.48 1.85
CA ARG A 54 9.44 5.25 0.89
C ARG A 54 8.97 5.32 -0.57
N ALA A 55 8.43 6.48 -0.94
CA ALA A 55 7.93 6.77 -2.25
C ALA A 55 8.28 8.19 -2.69
N TYR A 56 8.47 8.32 -4.00
CA TYR A 56 8.53 9.61 -4.69
C TYR A 56 7.24 9.80 -5.49
N GLU A 57 6.69 11.02 -5.48
CA GLU A 57 5.53 11.37 -6.29
C GLU A 57 5.63 12.80 -6.80
N SER A 58 5.40 12.99 -8.10
CA SER A 58 5.31 14.32 -8.73
C SER A 58 4.02 14.47 -9.50
N THR A 59 3.43 15.66 -9.44
CA THR A 59 2.28 16.10 -10.25
C THR A 59 2.68 17.04 -11.38
N ASN A 60 3.98 17.12 -11.64
CA ASN A 60 4.58 17.93 -12.67
C ASN A 60 5.71 17.10 -13.29
N PHE A 61 5.39 16.28 -14.28
CA PHE A 61 6.42 15.63 -15.09
C PHE A 61 6.96 16.67 -16.06
N ALA A 62 8.22 17.05 -15.89
CA ALA A 62 8.88 18.03 -16.74
C ALA A 62 10.05 17.36 -17.43
N VAL A 63 10.06 17.42 -18.77
CA VAL A 63 11.17 16.88 -19.55
C VAL A 63 12.35 17.86 -19.57
N ALA A 64 13.53 17.32 -19.27
CA ALA A 64 14.80 17.99 -19.42
C ALA A 64 15.81 17.09 -20.12
N ASN A 65 16.83 17.71 -20.71
CA ASN A 65 17.99 16.97 -21.21
C ASN A 65 18.89 16.64 -20.03
N ASP A 66 19.33 15.39 -19.94
CA ASP A 66 20.32 14.99 -18.95
C ASP A 66 21.67 15.69 -19.22
N SER A 67 22.25 16.28 -18.18
CA SER A 67 23.50 17.04 -18.29
C SER A 67 24.68 16.21 -18.76
N GLU A 68 24.62 14.90 -18.58
CA GLU A 68 25.70 13.94 -18.84
C GLU A 68 25.48 13.07 -20.11
N SER A 69 24.41 13.32 -20.88
CA SER A 69 24.16 12.79 -22.24
C SER A 69 24.46 11.29 -22.44
N PHE A 70 23.83 10.41 -21.66
CA PHE A 70 24.01 8.96 -21.76
C PHE A 70 22.98 8.23 -22.64
N PHE A 71 21.74 8.74 -22.71
CA PHE A 71 20.73 8.36 -23.70
C PHE A 71 20.33 9.59 -24.51
N ASP A 72 19.83 9.42 -25.75
CA ASP A 72 19.23 10.50 -26.56
C ASP A 72 17.77 10.79 -26.10
N ASP A 73 17.52 10.56 -24.81
CA ASP A 73 16.20 10.54 -24.18
C ASP A 73 15.91 11.84 -23.44
N ARG A 74 14.63 12.10 -23.21
CA ARG A 74 14.12 13.17 -22.35
C ARG A 74 13.92 12.62 -20.95
N PHE A 75 14.41 13.30 -19.92
CA PHE A 75 14.34 12.83 -18.53
C PHE A 75 13.43 13.70 -17.67
N HIS A 76 12.82 13.08 -16.66
CA HIS A 76 12.08 13.77 -15.62
C HIS A 76 13.01 14.66 -14.80
N ASP A 77 12.65 15.92 -14.64
CA ASP A 77 13.28 16.87 -13.72
C ASP A 77 12.74 16.68 -12.30
N PHE A 78 13.60 16.21 -11.41
CA PHE A 78 13.29 16.02 -10.00
C PHE A 78 13.32 17.32 -9.19
N ASP A 79 14.00 18.38 -9.67
CA ASP A 79 14.05 19.67 -8.97
C ASP A 79 12.67 20.37 -9.06
N PRO A 80 11.98 20.60 -7.93
CA PRO A 80 10.70 21.33 -7.94
C PRO A 80 10.88 22.85 -8.13
N GLY A 81 12.12 23.35 -8.17
CA GLY A 81 12.49 24.76 -8.27
C GLY A 81 12.70 25.26 -9.71
N GLU A 82 13.60 26.23 -9.86
CA GLU A 82 14.00 26.80 -11.17
C GLU A 82 15.23 26.09 -11.77
N GLY A 83 15.88 25.21 -11.00
CA GLY A 83 16.99 24.39 -11.49
C GLY A 83 16.47 23.26 -12.37
N VAL A 84 17.41 22.45 -12.85
CA VAL A 84 17.13 21.21 -13.57
C VAL A 84 18.01 20.15 -12.96
N ASP A 85 17.39 19.11 -12.41
CA ASP A 85 18.08 17.92 -11.94
C ASP A 85 17.37 16.66 -12.40
N THR A 86 17.95 16.00 -13.40
CA THR A 86 17.41 14.77 -13.99
C THR A 86 17.76 13.51 -13.19
N ARG A 87 18.39 13.68 -12.03
CA ARG A 87 18.86 12.62 -11.14
C ARG A 87 18.25 12.81 -9.77
N GLN A 88 17.96 11.68 -9.13
CA GLN A 88 17.56 11.65 -7.73
C GLN A 88 18.49 10.71 -6.99
N SER A 89 19.41 11.29 -6.23
CA SER A 89 20.36 10.56 -5.41
C SER A 89 19.66 9.87 -4.23
N ILE A 90 19.95 8.57 -4.10
CA ILE A 90 19.52 7.72 -3.00
C ILE A 90 20.70 6.94 -2.43
N THR A 91 20.65 6.65 -1.13
CA THR A 91 21.61 5.77 -0.47
C THR A 91 21.00 4.38 -0.28
N ILE A 92 21.74 3.34 -0.71
CA ILE A 92 21.37 1.94 -0.53
C ILE A 92 22.43 1.26 0.33
N ASP A 93 22.02 0.72 1.49
CA ASP A 93 22.91 -0.01 2.40
C ASP A 93 23.58 -1.23 1.75
N GLY A 94 24.73 -1.63 2.28
CA GLY A 94 25.46 -2.81 1.79
C GLY A 94 24.61 -4.08 1.90
N GLY A 95 24.48 -4.83 0.79
CA GLY A 95 23.62 -6.01 0.70
C GLY A 95 22.10 -5.74 0.73
N ALA A 96 21.67 -4.48 0.88
CA ALA A 96 20.26 -4.12 0.83
C ALA A 96 19.75 -4.16 -0.61
N THR A 97 18.45 -4.41 -0.75
CA THR A 97 17.78 -4.50 -2.06
C THR A 97 16.76 -3.40 -2.20
N VAL A 98 16.81 -2.64 -3.28
CA VAL A 98 15.71 -1.76 -3.69
C VAL A 98 14.83 -2.45 -4.71
N ARG A 99 13.54 -2.10 -4.69
CA ARG A 99 12.57 -2.60 -5.66
C ARG A 99 11.58 -1.49 -5.95
N LEU A 100 11.87 -0.70 -6.98
CA LEU A 100 11.06 0.47 -7.33
C LEU A 100 10.00 0.04 -8.34
N SER A 101 8.73 0.25 -7.99
CA SER A 101 7.62 0.16 -8.93
C SER A 101 7.17 1.57 -9.26
N LEU A 102 7.42 2.00 -10.50
CA LEU A 102 7.03 3.29 -11.08
C LEU A 102 5.72 3.12 -11.85
N GLN A 103 4.78 4.04 -11.61
CA GLN A 103 3.54 4.17 -12.35
C GLN A 103 3.24 5.64 -12.61
N TRP A 104 2.41 5.90 -13.62
CA TRP A 104 1.96 7.24 -13.99
C TRP A 104 0.46 7.24 -14.25
N ASP A 105 -0.10 8.42 -14.46
CA ASP A 105 -1.53 8.62 -14.65
C ASP A 105 -2.03 8.31 -16.07
N ASP A 106 -1.59 7.16 -16.60
CA ASP A 106 -2.25 6.46 -17.71
C ASP A 106 -3.17 5.36 -17.14
N PRO A 107 -4.29 5.03 -17.80
CA PRO A 107 -5.24 4.05 -17.31
C PRO A 107 -4.81 2.60 -17.53
N PHE A 108 -5.10 1.74 -16.55
CA PHE A 108 -4.91 0.29 -16.66
C PHE A 108 -6.09 -0.39 -17.36
N TYR A 109 -5.81 -1.57 -17.93
CA TYR A 109 -6.80 -2.49 -18.53
C TYR A 109 -7.59 -1.87 -19.69
N THR A 110 -6.96 -0.97 -20.43
CA THR A 110 -7.51 -0.36 -21.65
C THR A 110 -6.82 -0.94 -22.89
N SER A 111 -7.42 -0.76 -24.07
CA SER A 111 -6.84 -1.22 -25.34
C SER A 111 -5.87 -0.24 -25.98
N ASP A 112 -6.01 1.04 -25.65
CA ASP A 112 -5.37 2.17 -26.30
C ASP A 112 -5.26 3.40 -25.38
N GLY A 113 -5.44 3.21 -24.07
CA GLY A 113 -5.42 4.28 -23.09
C GLY A 113 -4.03 4.63 -22.56
N VAL A 114 -3.06 3.71 -22.64
CA VAL A 114 -1.65 4.00 -22.31
C VAL A 114 -1.01 4.65 -23.52
N ASP A 115 -0.71 5.94 -23.41
CA ASP A 115 -0.14 6.75 -24.49
C ASP A 115 1.26 7.29 -24.17
N THR A 116 1.77 6.98 -22.99
CA THR A 116 3.09 7.33 -22.47
C THR A 116 3.94 6.08 -22.30
N ASP A 117 5.22 6.18 -22.64
CA ASP A 117 6.25 5.14 -22.48
C ASP A 117 7.38 5.69 -21.62
N LEU A 118 7.45 5.25 -20.36
CA LEU A 118 8.48 5.68 -19.41
C LEU A 118 9.46 4.55 -19.15
N ASN A 119 10.73 4.90 -19.02
CA ASN A 119 11.75 4.00 -18.48
C ASN A 119 12.19 4.47 -17.11
N ILE A 120 12.67 3.54 -16.28
CA ILE A 120 13.33 3.87 -15.02
C ILE A 120 14.69 3.18 -14.95
N PHE A 121 15.68 3.92 -14.48
CA PHE A 121 17.06 3.47 -14.34
C PHE A 121 17.59 3.77 -12.95
N LEU A 122 18.53 2.95 -12.52
CA LEU A 122 19.39 3.17 -11.37
C LEU A 122 20.84 3.18 -11.85
N LEU A 123 21.59 4.22 -11.48
CA LEU A 123 22.96 4.45 -11.92
C LEU A 123 23.91 4.54 -10.74
N GLU A 124 25.17 4.17 -10.93
CA GLU A 124 26.24 4.51 -9.99
C GLU A 124 26.38 6.04 -9.89
N SER A 125 26.28 6.58 -8.66
CA SER A 125 26.26 8.03 -8.42
C SER A 125 27.46 8.76 -9.04
N GLY A 126 27.17 9.88 -9.69
CA GLY A 126 28.17 10.71 -10.37
C GLY A 126 28.77 10.07 -11.64
N THR A 127 28.14 9.02 -12.15
CA THR A 127 28.52 8.36 -13.40
C THR A 127 27.30 8.14 -14.31
N ASN A 128 27.56 7.68 -15.53
CA ASN A 128 26.53 7.23 -16.47
C ASN A 128 26.37 5.70 -16.50
N ASN A 129 26.91 4.98 -15.52
CA ASN A 129 26.87 3.54 -15.49
C ASN A 129 25.54 3.05 -14.90
N VAL A 130 24.65 2.53 -15.76
CA VAL A 130 23.39 1.90 -15.32
C VAL A 130 23.67 0.55 -14.68
N VAL A 131 23.23 0.40 -13.43
CA VAL A 131 23.32 -0.85 -12.68
C VAL A 131 22.03 -1.65 -12.70
N ALA A 132 20.89 -0.99 -12.93
CA ALA A 132 19.60 -1.63 -13.14
C ALA A 132 18.67 -0.71 -13.93
N GLY A 133 17.69 -1.27 -14.61
CA GLY A 133 16.63 -0.50 -15.25
C GLY A 133 15.49 -1.38 -15.74
N SER A 134 14.39 -0.74 -16.07
CA SER A 134 13.21 -1.35 -16.67
C SER A 134 12.75 -0.45 -17.81
N THR A 135 12.50 -1.07 -18.97
CA THR A 135 12.28 -0.39 -20.25
C THR A 135 11.21 -1.09 -21.09
N LEU A 136 10.10 -1.50 -20.47
CA LEU A 136 9.02 -2.13 -21.20
C LEU A 136 8.39 -1.08 -22.13
N ASP A 137 8.08 -1.43 -23.38
CA ASP A 137 7.26 -0.55 -24.22
C ASP A 137 5.84 -0.52 -23.65
N ASN A 138 5.53 0.48 -22.83
CA ASN A 138 4.27 0.53 -22.08
C ASN A 138 3.07 0.77 -22.99
N LYS A 139 3.30 1.42 -24.14
CA LYS A 139 2.28 1.70 -25.15
C LYS A 139 1.94 0.45 -25.95
N GLU A 140 2.92 -0.37 -26.30
CA GLU A 140 2.66 -1.67 -26.92
C GLU A 140 2.00 -2.62 -25.91
N ALA A 141 2.48 -2.64 -24.66
CA ALA A 141 1.96 -3.52 -23.62
C ALA A 141 0.59 -3.09 -23.08
N GLN A 142 0.23 -1.80 -23.20
CA GLN A 142 -0.92 -1.18 -22.54
C GLN A 142 -0.92 -1.37 -21.01
N ILE A 143 0.27 -1.22 -20.40
CA ILE A 143 0.48 -1.32 -18.95
C ILE A 143 1.41 -0.19 -18.50
N PRO A 144 0.92 0.81 -17.74
CA PRO A 144 1.70 1.99 -17.35
C PRO A 144 2.52 1.73 -16.08
N VAL A 145 3.41 0.74 -16.15
CA VAL A 145 4.23 0.28 -15.03
C VAL A 145 5.64 -0.03 -15.50
N GLU A 146 6.62 0.44 -14.74
CA GLU A 146 7.98 -0.09 -14.76
C GLU A 146 8.38 -0.62 -13.39
N VAL A 147 9.03 -1.78 -13.35
CA VAL A 147 9.52 -2.36 -12.09
C VAL A 147 11.00 -2.72 -12.22
N LEU A 148 11.84 -2.04 -11.45
CA LEU A 148 13.24 -2.39 -11.32
C LEU A 148 13.55 -3.01 -9.95
N GLY A 149 14.55 -3.87 -9.91
CA GLY A 149 15.11 -4.40 -8.67
C GLY A 149 16.63 -4.39 -8.72
N PHE A 150 17.27 -4.00 -7.63
CA PHE A 150 18.72 -3.95 -7.52
C PHE A 150 19.18 -4.23 -6.09
N THR A 151 20.22 -5.05 -5.94
CA THR A 151 20.87 -5.31 -4.65
C THR A 151 22.25 -4.66 -4.68
N ASN A 152 22.55 -3.80 -3.71
CA ASN A 152 23.89 -3.23 -3.58
C ASN A 152 24.89 -4.38 -3.28
N PRO A 153 25.84 -4.66 -4.19
CA PRO A 153 26.75 -5.80 -4.04
C PRO A 153 27.89 -5.54 -3.04
N SER A 154 28.04 -4.29 -2.58
CA SER A 154 29.03 -3.89 -1.57
C SER A 154 28.59 -4.31 -0.16
N ASP A 155 29.57 -4.46 0.74
CA ASP A 155 29.32 -4.62 2.18
C ASP A 155 29.07 -3.27 2.89
N THR A 156 29.07 -2.17 2.15
CA THR A 156 28.90 -0.80 2.66
C THR A 156 27.83 -0.06 1.87
N ALA A 157 27.21 0.93 2.52
CA ALA A 157 26.26 1.83 1.86
C ALA A 157 26.93 2.53 0.67
N GLN A 158 26.20 2.65 -0.43
CA GLN A 158 26.63 3.35 -1.64
C GLN A 158 25.51 4.27 -2.12
N GLU A 159 25.90 5.38 -2.74
CA GLU A 159 24.98 6.30 -3.40
C GLU A 159 24.73 5.85 -4.84
N TYR A 160 23.48 5.97 -5.27
CA TYR A 160 23.02 5.69 -6.61
C TYR A 160 22.04 6.78 -7.04
N ASP A 161 21.91 6.98 -8.35
CA ASP A 161 21.00 7.97 -8.91
C ASP A 161 19.84 7.27 -9.61
N VAL A 162 18.61 7.61 -9.23
CA VAL A 162 17.39 7.24 -9.96
C VAL A 162 17.22 8.23 -11.12
N ALA A 163 16.88 7.71 -12.30
CA ALA A 163 16.50 8.52 -13.45
C ALA A 163 15.28 7.93 -14.13
N ILE A 164 14.35 8.79 -14.55
CA ILE A 164 13.13 8.40 -15.25
C ILE A 164 13.16 9.06 -16.62
N SER A 165 13.08 8.29 -17.70
CA SER A 165 13.05 8.84 -19.06
C SER A 165 11.68 8.69 -19.70
N LEU A 166 11.30 9.67 -20.52
CA LEU A 166 10.17 9.61 -21.44
C LEU A 166 10.68 9.14 -22.80
N SER A 167 10.58 7.83 -23.02
CA SER A 167 11.01 7.13 -24.22
C SER A 167 10.14 7.49 -25.42
N ALA A 168 8.81 7.49 -25.24
CA ALA A 168 7.86 7.87 -26.28
C ALA A 168 6.54 8.38 -25.69
N GLY A 169 5.75 9.10 -26.50
CA GLY A 169 4.39 9.48 -26.12
C GLY A 169 4.25 10.84 -25.44
N ALA A 170 3.11 11.01 -24.78
CA ALA A 170 2.75 12.23 -24.07
C ALA A 170 3.53 12.35 -22.76
N GLU A 171 3.59 13.55 -22.18
CA GLU A 171 4.08 13.74 -20.83
C GLU A 171 2.94 13.42 -19.85
N PRO A 172 3.14 12.53 -18.86
CA PRO A 172 2.10 12.22 -17.89
C PRO A 172 1.87 13.41 -16.95
N GLY A 173 0.65 13.55 -16.44
CA GLY A 173 0.32 14.58 -15.46
C GLY A 173 0.81 14.23 -14.05
N ARG A 174 1.07 12.96 -13.76
CA ARG A 174 1.56 12.48 -12.48
C ARG A 174 2.43 11.24 -12.66
N ILE A 175 3.52 11.18 -11.89
CA ILE A 175 4.31 9.97 -11.71
C ILE A 175 4.46 9.64 -10.23
N LYS A 176 4.59 8.36 -9.92
CA LYS A 176 4.88 7.88 -8.57
C LYS A 176 5.68 6.60 -8.64
N TYR A 177 6.73 6.48 -7.84
CA TYR A 177 7.28 5.17 -7.53
C TYR A 177 7.23 4.87 -6.03
N VAL A 178 7.03 3.60 -5.71
CA VAL A 178 7.09 3.06 -4.35
C VAL A 178 8.23 2.05 -4.28
N ASN A 179 9.07 2.15 -3.24
CA ASN A 179 10.09 1.14 -2.97
C ASN A 179 9.50 0.01 -2.11
N PHE A 180 9.47 -1.20 -2.69
CA PHE A 180 9.07 -2.46 -2.04
C PHE A 180 10.26 -3.29 -1.53
N GLY A 181 11.46 -2.72 -1.55
CA GLY A 181 12.67 -3.32 -1.03
C GLY A 181 12.94 -2.98 0.44
N SER A 182 14.22 -3.12 0.81
CA SER A 182 14.80 -2.59 2.04
C SER A 182 14.71 -1.07 2.10
N SER A 183 15.00 -0.49 3.28
CA SER A 183 15.04 0.96 3.44
C SER A 183 16.00 1.62 2.45
N VAL A 184 15.60 2.80 1.98
CA VAL A 184 16.42 3.72 1.19
C VAL A 184 16.36 5.08 1.86
N ASP A 185 17.48 5.80 1.82
CA ASP A 185 17.52 7.19 2.23
C ASP A 185 17.52 8.06 0.97
N PHE A 186 16.56 8.97 0.86
CA PHE A 186 16.57 9.98 -0.19
C PHE A 186 17.59 11.06 0.19
N ASN A 187 18.65 11.19 -0.60
CA ASN A 187 19.65 12.24 -0.40
C ASN A 187 19.13 13.57 -0.95
N GLU A 188 18.26 13.51 -1.97
CA GLU A 188 17.61 14.67 -2.58
C GLU A 188 16.22 14.32 -3.15
N PHE A 189 15.39 15.35 -3.29
CA PHE A 189 14.06 15.32 -3.92
C PHE A 189 13.09 14.22 -3.45
N GLY A 190 13.37 13.53 -2.33
CA GLY A 190 12.43 12.60 -1.71
C GLY A 190 11.18 13.36 -1.26
N THR A 191 10.00 12.87 -1.66
CA THR A 191 8.73 13.49 -1.29
C THR A 191 8.07 12.81 -0.10
N ASN A 192 8.60 11.66 0.34
CA ASN A 192 8.07 10.89 1.47
C ASN A 192 6.56 10.63 1.32
N SER A 193 6.16 10.18 0.13
CA SER A 193 4.76 10.09 -0.25
C SER A 193 4.06 8.85 0.34
N PRO A 194 2.71 8.84 0.42
CA PRO A 194 1.93 7.68 0.84
C PRO A 194 2.28 6.41 0.05
N THR A 195 2.25 5.24 0.67
CA THR A 195 2.66 3.95 0.05
C THR A 195 1.59 2.87 0.10
N ILE A 196 0.42 3.11 0.70
CA ILE A 196 -0.75 2.24 0.55
C ILE A 196 -1.28 2.37 -0.88
N ILE A 197 -1.30 1.24 -1.60
CA ILE A 197 -1.70 1.14 -3.01
C ILE A 197 -2.50 -0.15 -3.25
N GLY A 198 -3.13 -0.25 -4.42
CA GLY A 198 -3.74 -1.49 -4.88
C GLY A 198 -4.93 -1.94 -4.03
N HIS A 199 -5.07 -3.25 -3.82
CA HIS A 199 -6.21 -3.85 -3.12
C HIS A 199 -6.28 -3.49 -1.63
N ALA A 200 -5.17 -3.16 -0.98
CA ALA A 200 -5.19 -2.62 0.38
C ALA A 200 -5.92 -1.27 0.43
N ALA A 201 -5.91 -0.52 -0.67
CA ALA A 201 -6.65 0.74 -0.81
C ALA A 201 -8.07 0.56 -1.39
N ALA A 202 -8.57 -0.67 -1.59
CA ALA A 202 -9.93 -0.89 -2.12
C ALA A 202 -10.98 -0.28 -1.19
N VAL A 203 -12.14 0.12 -1.73
CA VAL A 203 -13.17 0.86 -0.96
C VAL A 203 -13.63 0.08 0.26
N ASN A 204 -13.75 -1.24 0.15
CA ASN A 204 -14.25 -2.11 1.22
C ASN A 204 -13.17 -3.00 1.86
N ALA A 205 -11.90 -2.76 1.53
CA ALA A 205 -10.80 -3.36 2.28
C ALA A 205 -10.63 -2.63 3.62
N GLN A 206 -10.17 -3.35 4.63
CA GLN A 206 -9.59 -2.75 5.83
C GLN A 206 -8.07 -2.88 5.76
N ALA A 207 -7.37 -1.81 5.42
CA ALA A 207 -5.91 -1.72 5.48
C ALA A 207 -5.45 -1.64 6.93
N ILE A 208 -4.69 -2.64 7.37
CA ILE A 208 -4.31 -2.79 8.77
C ILE A 208 -2.84 -2.39 8.98
N GLY A 209 -2.65 -1.30 9.73
CA GLY A 209 -1.37 -0.88 10.30
C GLY A 209 -0.93 -1.78 11.46
N ALA A 210 0.31 -1.61 11.91
CA ALA A 210 0.89 -2.46 12.94
C ALA A 210 1.29 -1.70 14.21
N ALA A 211 1.05 -2.32 15.37
CA ALA A 211 1.66 -1.94 16.64
C ALA A 211 2.19 -3.19 17.35
N ARG A 212 3.32 -3.08 18.05
CA ARG A 212 3.93 -4.24 18.69
C ARG A 212 3.21 -4.65 19.95
N TYR A 213 3.02 -5.95 20.18
CA TYR A 213 2.37 -6.45 21.40
C TYR A 213 3.02 -5.98 22.72
N THR A 214 4.33 -5.70 22.74
CA THR A 214 5.04 -5.17 23.92
C THR A 214 4.87 -3.66 24.14
N THR A 215 4.60 -2.91 23.08
CA THR A 215 4.44 -1.46 23.08
C THR A 215 3.23 -1.07 22.22
N PRO A 216 2.02 -1.55 22.54
CA PRO A 216 0.87 -1.48 21.64
C PRO A 216 0.38 -0.06 21.35
N THR A 217 0.79 0.92 22.16
CA THR A 217 0.49 2.35 21.96
C THR A 217 1.55 3.09 21.15
N ASP A 218 2.63 2.41 20.74
CA ASP A 218 3.69 2.95 19.89
C ASP A 218 3.56 2.30 18.50
N PRO A 219 2.98 3.00 17.51
CA PRO A 219 2.75 2.43 16.19
C PRO A 219 4.06 2.13 15.47
N GLU A 220 4.10 1.04 14.70
CA GLU A 220 5.28 0.64 13.95
C GLU A 220 5.51 1.60 12.78
N PHE A 221 6.61 2.34 12.83
CA PHE A 221 6.98 3.38 11.86
C PHE A 221 7.11 2.89 10.41
N PHE A 222 7.24 1.58 10.21
CA PHE A 222 7.32 0.99 8.86
C PHE A 222 5.95 0.84 8.20
N THR A 223 4.84 1.01 8.94
CA THR A 223 3.49 0.91 8.38
C THR A 223 3.36 1.85 7.19
N ALA A 224 2.90 1.31 6.05
CA ALA A 224 2.65 2.10 4.85
C ALA A 224 1.64 3.21 5.15
N LEU A 225 1.92 4.41 4.64
CA LEU A 225 1.07 5.58 4.91
C LEU A 225 0.00 5.76 3.82
N GLY A 226 -1.14 6.32 4.22
CA GLY A 226 -2.10 6.95 3.33
C GLY A 226 -1.98 8.47 3.25
N PRO A 227 -2.94 9.17 2.62
CA PRO A 227 -4.09 8.60 1.90
C PRO A 227 -3.71 8.08 0.51
N THR A 228 -4.58 7.26 -0.08
CA THR A 228 -4.45 6.83 -1.48
C THR A 228 -5.28 7.73 -2.40
N ASN A 229 -4.71 8.10 -3.55
CA ASN A 229 -5.38 8.89 -4.58
C ASN A 229 -5.79 8.00 -5.76
N ILE A 230 -7.08 7.93 -6.06
CA ILE A 230 -7.62 7.21 -7.21
C ILE A 230 -8.05 8.22 -8.28
N LEU A 231 -7.42 8.12 -9.45
CA LEU A 231 -7.59 9.04 -10.59
C LEU A 231 -8.53 8.47 -11.65
N PHE A 232 -8.67 7.15 -11.72
CA PHE A 232 -9.43 6.45 -12.76
C PHE A 232 -10.54 5.59 -12.16
N ASN A 233 -11.65 5.49 -12.89
CA ASN A 233 -12.62 4.43 -12.67
C ASN A 233 -12.03 3.08 -13.12
N PRO A 234 -12.60 1.95 -12.67
CA PRO A 234 -12.12 0.61 -13.04
C PRO A 234 -12.01 0.34 -14.54
N ASP A 235 -12.80 1.03 -15.37
CA ASP A 235 -12.80 0.93 -16.83
C ASP A 235 -11.74 1.80 -17.53
N GLY A 236 -10.88 2.47 -16.76
CA GLY A 236 -9.84 3.36 -17.26
C GLY A 236 -10.33 4.76 -17.60
N THR A 237 -11.59 5.10 -17.36
CA THR A 237 -12.07 6.48 -17.55
C THR A 237 -11.56 7.38 -16.42
N ARG A 238 -10.95 8.52 -16.77
CA ARG A 238 -10.43 9.47 -15.78
C ARG A 238 -11.58 10.12 -15.02
N LYS A 239 -11.45 10.23 -13.70
CA LYS A 239 -12.40 10.94 -12.84
C LYS A 239 -12.21 12.45 -12.99
N ASP A 240 -13.31 13.21 -12.99
CA ASP A 240 -13.28 14.68 -13.00
C ASP A 240 -12.59 15.25 -11.74
N THR A 241 -12.70 14.54 -10.62
CA THR A 241 -12.02 14.87 -9.36
C THR A 241 -11.41 13.59 -8.80
N PRO A 242 -10.11 13.59 -8.43
CA PRO A 242 -9.50 12.46 -7.74
C PRO A 242 -10.30 12.06 -6.49
N GLU A 243 -10.49 10.76 -6.33
CA GLU A 243 -11.04 10.18 -5.10
C GLU A 243 -9.90 9.97 -4.11
N ILE A 244 -10.04 10.52 -2.91
CA ILE A 244 -9.06 10.40 -1.84
C ILE A 244 -9.60 9.39 -0.83
N ARG A 245 -8.90 8.27 -0.65
CA ARG A 245 -9.22 7.24 0.33
C ARG A 245 -8.33 7.41 1.55
N GLN A 246 -8.96 7.56 2.71
CA GLN A 246 -8.27 7.64 3.98
C GLN A 246 -7.84 6.22 4.36
N ASN A 247 -6.54 6.00 4.56
CA ASN A 247 -5.98 4.73 4.98
C ASN A 247 -4.65 4.97 5.73
N PRO A 248 -4.12 3.99 6.48
CA PRO A 248 -4.76 2.72 6.85
C PRO A 248 -6.06 2.95 7.63
N ASP A 249 -6.95 1.96 7.68
CA ASP A 249 -8.24 2.08 8.36
C ASP A 249 -8.07 1.96 9.88
N LEU A 250 -7.24 1.00 10.31
CA LEU A 250 -7.07 0.61 11.69
C LEU A 250 -5.66 0.07 11.94
N THR A 251 -5.26 0.01 13.20
CA THR A 251 -4.03 -0.66 13.64
C THR A 251 -4.34 -1.92 14.44
N ALA A 252 -3.55 -2.98 14.22
CA ALA A 252 -3.63 -4.19 15.01
C ALA A 252 -2.26 -4.67 15.51
N ILE A 253 -2.29 -5.68 16.38
CA ILE A 253 -1.09 -6.16 17.06
C ILE A 253 -0.26 -7.04 16.12
N ASN A 254 1.05 -6.78 16.09
CA ASN A 254 2.06 -7.67 15.52
C ASN A 254 3.03 -8.19 16.59
N GLY A 255 3.95 -9.05 16.17
CA GLY A 255 5.06 -9.53 16.99
C GLY A 255 4.67 -10.63 17.96
N THR A 256 3.47 -11.20 17.85
CA THR A 256 3.04 -12.32 18.68
C THR A 256 3.68 -13.63 18.24
N ASP A 257 3.70 -14.61 19.13
CA ASP A 257 4.15 -15.97 18.85
C ASP A 257 3.40 -16.60 17.68
N ASN A 258 4.13 -17.43 16.94
CA ASN A 258 3.60 -18.31 15.91
C ASN A 258 4.32 -19.68 15.96
N THR A 259 3.80 -20.68 15.25
CA THR A 259 4.32 -22.06 15.32
C THR A 259 4.98 -22.57 14.05
N PHE A 260 5.18 -21.72 13.03
CA PHE A 260 5.50 -22.19 11.68
C PHE A 260 6.49 -21.30 10.90
N PHE A 261 6.39 -19.98 11.05
CA PHE A 261 7.39 -19.04 10.56
C PHE A 261 8.55 -18.96 11.54
N GLY A 262 9.78 -19.25 11.10
CA GLY A 262 10.97 -18.99 11.92
C GLY A 262 11.18 -17.49 12.14
N GLY A 263 12.11 -17.12 13.04
CA GLY A 263 12.38 -15.73 13.33
C GLY A 263 12.98 -15.52 14.71
N SER A 264 12.86 -14.30 15.23
CA SER A 264 13.20 -13.97 16.61
C SER A 264 12.23 -14.64 17.58
N ASP A 265 12.71 -14.97 18.78
CA ASP A 265 11.92 -15.42 19.93
C ASP A 265 12.28 -14.47 21.09
N LEU A 266 11.51 -13.39 21.21
CA LEU A 266 11.78 -12.29 22.14
C LEU A 266 11.62 -12.75 23.61
N GLU A 267 10.71 -13.69 23.84
CA GLU A 267 10.40 -14.25 25.16
C GLU A 267 11.31 -15.42 25.56
N ASN A 268 12.06 -16.00 24.62
CA ASN A 268 12.80 -17.24 24.77
C ASN A 268 11.90 -18.42 25.21
N ASN A 269 10.67 -18.47 24.69
CA ASN A 269 9.69 -19.50 25.05
C ASN A 269 9.67 -20.70 24.08
N GLY A 270 10.48 -20.67 23.03
CA GLY A 270 10.57 -21.69 22.00
C GLY A 270 9.63 -21.48 20.82
N PHE A 271 8.85 -20.40 20.80
CA PHE A 271 7.97 -20.01 19.70
C PHE A 271 8.51 -18.73 19.04
N PRO A 272 8.74 -18.74 17.73
CA PRO A 272 9.15 -17.53 17.01
C PRO A 272 8.01 -16.51 16.96
N ASN A 273 8.34 -15.22 16.98
CA ASN A 273 7.41 -14.11 16.78
C ASN A 273 7.25 -13.78 15.28
N PHE A 274 6.05 -13.36 14.85
CA PHE A 274 5.77 -12.89 13.49
C PHE A 274 5.49 -11.38 13.48
N PHE A 275 6.22 -10.61 12.67
CA PHE A 275 6.21 -9.14 12.67
C PHE A 275 5.67 -8.55 11.36
N GLY A 276 5.42 -7.25 11.38
CA GLY A 276 4.94 -6.48 10.22
C GLY A 276 3.43 -6.29 10.22
N THR A 277 2.94 -5.48 9.28
CA THR A 277 1.49 -5.39 8.97
C THR A 277 0.93 -6.74 8.55
N SER A 278 1.79 -7.61 8.02
CA SER A 278 1.57 -9.01 7.72
C SER A 278 1.07 -9.85 8.89
N ALA A 279 1.52 -9.56 10.10
CA ALA A 279 1.02 -10.21 11.31
C ALA A 279 -0.19 -9.47 11.90
N ALA A 280 -0.28 -8.16 11.70
CA ALA A 280 -1.37 -7.33 12.19
C ALA A 280 -2.70 -7.60 11.46
N ALA A 281 -2.67 -7.77 10.14
CA ALA A 281 -3.87 -8.07 9.34
C ALA A 281 -4.61 -9.35 9.80
N PRO A 282 -3.95 -10.52 9.96
CA PRO A 282 -4.63 -11.71 10.49
C PRO A 282 -5.04 -11.56 11.96
N HIS A 283 -4.37 -10.71 12.74
CA HIS A 283 -4.83 -10.38 14.10
C HIS A 283 -6.16 -9.62 14.06
N ALA A 284 -6.31 -8.60 13.19
CA ALA A 284 -7.58 -7.89 13.00
C ALA A 284 -8.69 -8.82 12.49
N ALA A 285 -8.38 -9.65 11.49
CA ALA A 285 -9.33 -10.62 10.94
C ALA A 285 -9.80 -11.65 11.97
N ALA A 286 -8.92 -12.09 12.88
CA ALA A 286 -9.30 -12.98 13.98
C ALA A 286 -10.27 -12.32 14.97
N ILE A 287 -10.12 -11.01 15.22
CA ILE A 287 -11.06 -10.26 16.06
C ILE A 287 -12.42 -10.15 15.39
N ALA A 288 -12.45 -9.84 14.08
CA ALA A 288 -13.69 -9.84 13.30
C ALA A 288 -14.40 -11.21 13.33
N ALA A 289 -13.65 -12.31 13.21
CA ALA A 289 -14.22 -13.65 13.32
C ALA A 289 -14.83 -13.92 14.72
N LEU A 290 -14.23 -13.40 15.79
CA LEU A 290 -14.81 -13.48 17.14
C LEU A 290 -16.07 -12.61 17.29
N MET A 291 -16.11 -11.45 16.63
CA MET A 291 -17.32 -10.61 16.58
C MET A 291 -18.46 -11.32 15.88
N GLU A 292 -18.19 -11.95 14.72
CA GLU A 292 -19.18 -12.74 13.98
C GLU A 292 -19.58 -14.04 14.72
N GLU A 293 -18.68 -14.66 15.50
CA GLU A 293 -19.06 -15.77 16.40
C GLU A 293 -20.02 -15.29 17.50
N ALA A 294 -19.78 -14.10 18.04
CA ALA A 294 -20.64 -13.50 19.05
C ALA A 294 -21.99 -13.01 18.49
N ASN A 295 -22.00 -12.53 17.24
CA ASN A 295 -23.18 -12.08 16.53
C ASN A 295 -23.11 -12.44 15.03
N PRO A 296 -23.68 -13.59 14.63
CA PRO A 296 -23.63 -14.06 13.24
C PRO A 296 -24.44 -13.22 12.23
N ASP A 297 -25.21 -12.23 12.70
CA ASP A 297 -26.05 -11.36 11.87
C ASP A 297 -25.33 -10.05 11.49
N LEU A 298 -24.09 -9.84 11.93
CA LEU A 298 -23.31 -8.64 11.59
C LEU A 298 -23.00 -8.62 10.09
N SER A 299 -23.24 -7.48 9.47
CA SER A 299 -22.70 -7.16 8.15
C SER A 299 -21.22 -6.72 8.24
N PRO A 300 -20.45 -6.82 7.14
CA PRO A 300 -19.07 -6.31 7.12
C PRO A 300 -18.95 -4.85 7.58
N GLN A 301 -19.89 -3.98 7.17
CA GLN A 301 -19.88 -2.58 7.60
C GLN A 301 -20.08 -2.45 9.12
N GLU A 302 -20.98 -3.23 9.72
CA GLU A 302 -21.17 -3.21 11.18
C GLU A 302 -19.94 -3.74 11.92
N VAL A 303 -19.20 -4.69 11.32
CA VAL A 303 -17.90 -5.12 11.85
C VAL A 303 -16.89 -3.98 11.79
N TYR A 304 -16.74 -3.32 10.65
CA TYR A 304 -15.77 -2.23 10.46
C TYR A 304 -16.08 -1.04 11.38
N ASP A 305 -17.33 -0.60 11.41
CA ASP A 305 -17.79 0.50 12.27
C ASP A 305 -17.54 0.17 13.75
N THR A 306 -17.85 -1.06 14.18
CA THR A 306 -17.62 -1.46 15.57
C THR A 306 -16.13 -1.52 15.93
N LEU A 307 -15.28 -1.99 15.02
CA LEU A 307 -13.83 -1.98 15.23
C LEU A 307 -13.29 -0.55 15.36
N ALA A 308 -13.72 0.36 14.48
CA ALA A 308 -13.36 1.78 14.51
C ALA A 308 -13.87 2.49 15.77
N ASP A 309 -15.17 2.40 16.07
CA ASP A 309 -15.80 3.09 17.20
C ASP A 309 -15.26 2.66 18.56
N THR A 310 -14.69 1.45 18.64
CA THR A 310 -14.12 0.91 19.88
C THR A 310 -12.60 1.01 19.96
N ALA A 311 -11.94 1.46 18.88
CA ALA A 311 -10.50 1.58 18.81
C ALA A 311 -9.94 2.52 19.88
N ILE A 312 -8.70 2.26 20.26
CA ILE A 312 -7.92 3.11 21.15
C ILE A 312 -7.09 4.02 20.24
N ASP A 313 -7.40 5.31 20.25
CA ASP A 313 -6.64 6.35 19.57
C ASP A 313 -5.14 6.30 19.99
N ILE A 314 -4.26 6.11 19.02
CA ILE A 314 -2.80 6.03 19.17
C ILE A 314 -2.15 6.80 18.01
N GLY A 315 -0.98 7.40 18.25
CA GLY A 315 -0.37 8.29 17.26
C GLY A 315 -0.90 9.72 17.39
N SER A 316 -1.35 10.30 16.29
CA SER A 316 -1.95 11.63 16.29
C SER A 316 -3.43 11.54 16.69
N PRO A 317 -3.99 12.53 17.42
CA PRO A 317 -5.38 12.43 17.87
C PRO A 317 -6.40 12.34 16.71
N GLY A 318 -7.29 11.35 16.80
CA GLY A 318 -8.29 11.02 15.77
C GLY A 318 -7.69 10.28 14.58
N PHE A 319 -8.42 10.21 13.47
CA PHE A 319 -7.91 9.55 12.26
C PHE A 319 -6.56 10.15 11.81
N ASP A 320 -5.57 9.28 11.60
CA ASP A 320 -4.30 9.67 10.99
C ASP A 320 -3.79 8.66 9.94
N ASN A 321 -2.90 9.13 9.06
CA ASN A 321 -2.42 8.37 7.91
C ASN A 321 -1.42 7.25 8.24
N LEU A 322 -1.11 7.03 9.52
CA LEU A 322 -0.23 5.97 10.01
C LEU A 322 -1.03 4.90 10.80
N THR A 323 -2.00 5.32 11.61
CA THR A 323 -2.71 4.43 12.55
C THR A 323 -4.19 4.22 12.22
N GLY A 324 -4.74 5.00 11.30
CA GLY A 324 -6.17 5.02 10.98
C GLY A 324 -6.99 5.55 12.15
N GLU A 325 -8.11 4.89 12.47
CA GLU A 325 -8.92 5.19 13.66
C GLU A 325 -8.26 4.71 14.98
N GLY A 326 -7.08 4.08 14.90
CA GLY A 326 -6.28 3.68 16.04
C GLY A 326 -6.20 2.17 16.24
N LEU A 327 -5.77 1.75 17.44
CA LEU A 327 -5.55 0.35 17.79
C LEU A 327 -6.86 -0.36 18.12
N ILE A 328 -7.13 -1.49 17.46
CA ILE A 328 -8.31 -2.31 17.73
C ILE A 328 -8.34 -2.77 19.21
N ASP A 329 -9.43 -2.47 19.92
CA ASP A 329 -9.74 -3.00 21.25
C ASP A 329 -10.63 -4.24 21.14
N ALA A 330 -10.00 -5.41 21.05
CA ALA A 330 -10.69 -6.68 20.85
C ALA A 330 -11.79 -6.95 21.89
N LEU A 331 -11.55 -6.61 23.16
CA LEU A 331 -12.50 -6.88 24.23
C LEU A 331 -13.75 -6.00 24.08
N LYS A 332 -13.58 -4.72 23.76
CA LYS A 332 -14.72 -3.82 23.52
C LYS A 332 -15.47 -4.19 22.25
N ALA A 333 -14.76 -4.43 21.14
CA ALA A 333 -15.38 -4.75 19.86
C ALA A 333 -16.24 -6.02 19.94
N VAL A 334 -15.70 -7.12 20.47
CA VAL A 334 -16.45 -8.38 20.66
C VAL A 334 -17.57 -8.21 21.69
N GLY A 335 -17.36 -7.40 22.74
CA GLY A 335 -18.39 -7.09 23.72
C GLY A 335 -19.59 -6.35 23.12
N VAL A 336 -19.34 -5.38 22.24
CA VAL A 336 -20.38 -4.65 21.50
C VAL A 336 -21.12 -5.59 20.55
N ALA A 337 -20.40 -6.41 19.78
CA ALA A 337 -20.98 -7.43 18.91
C ALA A 337 -21.94 -8.35 19.69
N ALA A 338 -21.49 -8.92 20.82
CA ALA A 338 -22.31 -9.79 21.66
C ALA A 338 -23.57 -9.09 22.20
N SER A 339 -23.50 -7.79 22.50
CA SER A 339 -24.63 -7.03 23.05
C SER A 339 -25.73 -6.71 22.03
N THR A 340 -25.39 -6.67 20.74
CA THR A 340 -26.30 -6.37 19.64
C THR A 340 -26.90 -7.62 19.00
N ALA A 341 -26.42 -8.82 19.38
CA ALA A 341 -26.93 -10.10 18.90
C ALA A 341 -28.45 -10.23 19.10
N GLY A 342 -29.17 -10.52 18.02
CA GLY A 342 -30.64 -10.70 18.03
C GLY A 342 -31.46 -9.41 18.15
N GLN A 343 -30.85 -8.22 18.11
CA GLN A 343 -31.59 -6.94 18.11
C GLN A 343 -32.05 -6.51 16.69
N THR A 344 -31.59 -7.19 15.63
CA THR A 344 -31.64 -6.71 14.24
C THR A 344 -33.00 -6.83 13.52
N HIS A 345 -34.13 -6.96 14.22
CA HIS A 345 -35.49 -6.95 13.60
C HIS A 345 -36.49 -5.98 14.27
N LEU A 346 -36.00 -4.98 15.01
CA LEU A 346 -36.82 -3.87 15.52
C LEU A 346 -36.40 -2.51 14.93
N LYS A 347 -36.21 -2.43 13.60
CA LYS A 347 -36.34 -1.13 12.94
C LYS A 347 -37.84 -0.79 12.89
N LEU A 348 -38.29 -0.03 13.89
CA LEU A 348 -39.61 0.57 13.91
C LEU A 348 -39.85 1.32 12.59
N SER A 349 -40.88 0.89 11.87
CA SER A 349 -41.54 1.72 10.87
C SER A 349 -42.23 2.89 11.58
N GLU A 350 -41.47 3.91 11.96
CA GLU A 350 -42.07 5.18 12.34
C GLU A 350 -42.41 5.98 11.07
N ASN A 351 -43.59 5.67 10.54
CA ASN A 351 -44.43 6.66 9.88
C ASN A 351 -44.54 7.90 10.78
N ARG A 352 -44.07 9.06 10.32
CA ARG A 352 -44.83 10.33 10.30
C ARG A 352 -44.35 11.27 9.22
#